data_AF-A0A521R405-F1
#
_entry.id   AF-A0A521R405-F1
#
_cell.length_a   1.000
_cell.length_b   1.000
_cell.length_c   1.000
_cell.angle_alpha   90.00
_cell.angle_beta   90.00
_cell.angle_gamma   90.00
#
_symmetry.space_group_name_H-M   'P 1'
#
loop_
_entity.id
_entity.type
_entity.pdbx_description
1 polymer ?
#
loop_
_entity_poly.entity_id
_entity_poly.type
_entity_poly.pdbx_seq_one_letter_code
_entity_poly.pdbx_strand_id
1 'polypeptide(L)'
;MDIADIKQRLEALSTGMVAKALQEPIADFTVKANAEPNVCLGWRGKSVIHDYKWFRGVPEQALKDAEAYVAALPTPEQARMKAFLESLGATIELGKKTNIDVEFVNPLVVLMKKLSKNALTHAAQT
;
A
#
# COMPACT_ATOMS: atom_id res chain seq x y z
N MET A 1 15.35 -2.02 -24.18
CA MET A 1 14.88 -2.90 -23.09
C MET A 1 14.91 -4.33 -23.59
N ASP A 2 15.71 -5.17 -22.95
CA ASP A 2 15.79 -6.59 -23.25
C ASP A 2 15.02 -7.41 -22.19
N ILE A 3 15.02 -8.73 -22.33
CA ILE A 3 14.31 -9.62 -21.40
C ILE A 3 14.93 -9.60 -20.01
N ALA A 4 16.25 -9.38 -19.89
CA ALA A 4 16.94 -9.35 -18.61
C ALA A 4 16.54 -8.10 -17.80
N ASP A 5 16.48 -6.94 -18.47
CA ASP A 5 16.01 -5.67 -17.92
C ASP A 5 14.56 -5.78 -17.42
N ILE A 6 13.65 -6.36 -18.23
CA ILE A 6 12.25 -6.58 -17.82
C ILE A 6 12.19 -7.46 -16.57
N LYS A 7 12.94 -8.57 -16.52
CA LYS A 7 12.95 -9.46 -15.36
C LYS A 7 13.43 -8.75 -14.09
N GLN A 8 14.55 -8.04 -14.18
CA GLN A 8 15.09 -7.30 -13.05
C GLN A 8 14.07 -6.28 -12.50
N ARG A 9 13.36 -5.58 -13.38
CA ARG A 9 12.33 -4.61 -12.98
C ARG A 9 11.11 -5.27 -12.35
N LEU A 10 10.65 -6.41 -12.87
CA LEU A 10 9.55 -7.18 -12.26
C LEU A 10 9.93 -7.73 -10.87
N GLU A 11 11.17 -8.21 -10.71
CA GLU A 11 11.69 -8.65 -9.41
C GLU A 11 11.74 -7.51 -8.39
N ALA A 12 12.18 -6.32 -8.84
CA ALA A 12 12.18 -5.11 -8.01
C ALA A 12 10.76 -4.67 -7.61
N LEU A 13 9.79 -4.76 -8.52
CA LEU A 13 8.38 -4.49 -8.25
C LEU A 13 7.82 -5.43 -7.19
N SER A 14 8.03 -6.75 -7.36
CA SER A 14 7.57 -7.75 -6.38
C SER A 14 8.22 -7.53 -5.01
N THR A 15 9.54 -7.27 -4.97
CA THR A 15 10.27 -6.94 -3.73
C THR A 15 9.71 -5.67 -3.07
N GLY A 16 9.44 -4.63 -3.86
CA GLY A 16 8.82 -3.39 -3.38
C GLY A 16 7.43 -3.64 -2.77
N MET A 17 6.62 -4.50 -3.39
CA MET A 17 5.31 -4.89 -2.86
C MET A 17 5.42 -5.66 -1.53
N VAL A 18 6.37 -6.58 -1.41
CA VAL A 18 6.67 -7.27 -0.13
C VAL A 18 7.07 -6.26 0.95
N ALA A 19 7.93 -5.28 0.61
CA ALA A 19 8.36 -4.23 1.55
C ALA A 19 7.19 -3.34 2.03
N LYS A 20 6.11 -3.25 1.23
CA LYS A 20 4.85 -2.59 1.59
C LYS A 20 3.86 -3.53 2.31
N ALA A 21 4.31 -4.72 2.71
CA ALA A 21 3.54 -5.78 3.37
C ALA A 21 2.33 -6.30 2.57
N LEU A 22 2.38 -6.22 1.24
CA LEU A 22 1.43 -6.94 0.40
C LEU A 22 1.73 -8.43 0.43
N GLN A 23 0.68 -9.24 0.57
CA GLN A 23 0.80 -10.70 0.64
C GLN A 23 0.73 -11.32 -0.75
N GLU A 24 1.52 -12.37 -0.98
CA GLU A 24 1.59 -13.11 -2.25
C GLU A 24 1.68 -12.18 -3.49
N PRO A 25 2.68 -11.29 -3.56
CA PRO A 25 2.77 -10.36 -4.67
C PRO A 25 3.15 -11.08 -5.96
N ILE A 26 2.47 -10.67 -7.03
CA ILE A 26 2.69 -11.13 -8.40
C ILE A 26 3.01 -9.90 -9.23
N ALA A 27 4.06 -9.95 -10.04
CA ALA A 27 4.42 -8.90 -10.98
C ALA A 27 4.70 -9.55 -12.34
N ASP A 28 3.79 -9.36 -13.29
CA ASP A 28 3.86 -9.99 -14.61
C ASP A 28 3.94 -8.93 -15.71
N PHE A 29 4.74 -9.21 -16.75
CA PHE A 29 4.73 -8.46 -18.01
C PHE A 29 4.16 -9.34 -19.11
N THR A 30 3.10 -8.88 -19.77
CA THR A 30 2.37 -9.66 -20.76
C THR A 30 2.40 -8.97 -22.12
N VAL A 31 2.81 -9.72 -23.15
CA VAL A 31 2.69 -9.34 -24.57
C VAL A 31 1.72 -10.30 -25.24
N LYS A 32 0.71 -9.76 -25.93
CA LYS A 32 -0.30 -10.53 -26.66
C LYS A 32 -0.39 -10.01 -28.09
N ALA A 33 -0.72 -10.90 -29.03
CA ALA A 33 -1.10 -10.48 -30.37
C ALA A 33 -2.38 -9.62 -30.31
N ASN A 34 -2.41 -8.53 -31.09
CA ASN A 34 -3.56 -7.62 -31.20
C ASN A 34 -4.00 -6.93 -29.90
N ALA A 35 -3.11 -6.82 -28.92
CA ALA A 35 -3.37 -6.06 -27.70
C ALA A 35 -2.11 -5.31 -27.26
N GLU A 36 -2.32 -4.23 -26.51
CA GLU A 36 -1.21 -3.49 -25.92
C GLU A 36 -0.48 -4.35 -24.87
N PRO A 37 0.86 -4.28 -24.83
CA PRO A 37 1.62 -4.81 -23.71
C PRO A 37 1.12 -4.24 -22.39
N ASN A 38 1.22 -5.05 -21.34
CA ASN A 38 0.78 -4.61 -20.02
C ASN A 38 1.64 -5.20 -18.89
N VAL A 39 1.72 -4.44 -17.80
CA VAL A 39 2.23 -4.88 -16.51
C VAL A 39 1.04 -5.13 -15.59
N CYS A 40 1.02 -6.29 -14.95
CA CYS A 40 0.02 -6.67 -13.96
C CYS A 40 0.68 -6.83 -12.60
N LEU A 41 0.19 -6.09 -11.61
CA LEU A 41 0.54 -6.27 -10.20
C LEU A 41 -0.64 -6.94 -9.50
N GLY A 42 -0.41 -8.10 -8.90
CA GLY A 42 -1.39 -8.85 -8.13
C GLY A 42 -0.95 -9.01 -6.67
N TRP A 43 -1.90 -9.05 -5.74
CA TRP A 43 -1.63 -9.38 -4.33
C TRP A 43 -2.87 -9.96 -3.67
N ARG A 44 -2.68 -10.73 -2.59
CA ARG A 44 -3.79 -11.24 -1.79
C ARG A 44 -4.48 -10.07 -1.06
N GLY A 45 -5.73 -9.83 -1.43
CA GLY A 45 -6.56 -8.78 -0.85
C GLY A 45 -7.12 -9.15 0.54
N LYS A 46 -8.09 -8.37 1.02
CA LYS A 46 -8.84 -8.68 2.25
C LYS A 46 -9.80 -9.88 2.10
N SER A 47 -10.03 -10.32 0.85
CA SER A 47 -10.85 -11.47 0.50
C SER A 47 -9.96 -12.65 0.12
N VAL A 48 -10.57 -13.82 -0.14
CA VAL A 48 -9.89 -14.98 -0.73
C VAL A 48 -9.46 -14.76 -2.19
N ILE A 49 -9.89 -13.66 -2.80
CA ILE A 49 -9.61 -13.28 -4.19
C ILE A 49 -8.40 -12.34 -4.23
N HIS A 50 -7.53 -12.53 -5.21
CA HIS A 50 -6.42 -11.61 -5.49
C HIS A 50 -6.96 -10.26 -6.00
N ASP A 51 -6.42 -9.18 -5.45
CA ASP A 51 -6.56 -7.84 -5.99
C ASP A 51 -5.52 -7.63 -7.10
N TYR A 52 -5.88 -6.85 -8.11
CA TYR A 52 -5.03 -6.62 -9.28
C TYR A 52 -5.02 -5.16 -9.72
N LYS A 53 -3.88 -4.74 -10.26
CA LYS A 53 -3.68 -3.46 -10.93
C LYS A 53 -2.97 -3.67 -12.26
N TRP A 54 -3.55 -3.13 -13.33
CA TRP A 54 -2.98 -3.20 -14.68
C TRP A 54 -2.50 -1.84 -15.17
N PHE A 55 -1.35 -1.85 -15.83
CA PHE A 55 -0.75 -0.71 -16.52
C PHE A 55 -0.55 -1.12 -17.98
N ARG A 56 -1.09 -0.34 -18.93
CA ARG A 56 -1.13 -0.69 -20.36
C ARG A 56 -0.48 0.40 -21.19
N GLY A 57 0.00 0.03 -22.37
CA GLY A 57 0.52 0.96 -23.36
C GLY A 57 1.97 0.66 -23.73
N VAL A 58 2.78 1.71 -23.87
CA VAL A 58 4.21 1.57 -24.21
C VAL A 58 4.92 0.80 -23.08
N PRO A 59 5.65 -0.29 -23.37
CA PRO A 59 6.27 -1.15 -22.35
C PRO A 59 7.05 -0.41 -21.27
N GLU A 60 7.91 0.52 -21.69
CA GLU A 60 8.74 1.32 -20.79
C GLU A 60 7.90 2.19 -19.84
N GLN A 61 6.83 2.79 -20.37
CA GLN A 61 5.96 3.66 -19.60
C GLN A 61 5.11 2.83 -18.63
N ALA A 62 4.57 1.69 -19.08
CA ALA A 62 3.78 0.80 -18.23
C ALA A 62 4.58 0.29 -17.02
N LEU A 63 5.87 0.00 -17.19
CA LEU A 63 6.76 -0.37 -16.08
C LEU A 63 7.03 0.81 -15.15
N LYS A 64 7.29 2.01 -15.67
CA LYS A 64 7.47 3.22 -14.85
C LYS A 64 6.22 3.56 -14.03
N ASP A 65 5.05 3.42 -14.63
CA ASP A 65 3.78 3.67 -13.95
C ASP A 65 3.53 2.65 -12.83
N ALA A 66 3.90 1.38 -13.06
CA ALA A 66 3.87 0.34 -12.04
C ALA A 66 4.84 0.63 -10.89
N GLU A 67 6.08 1.07 -11.20
CA GLU A 67 7.08 1.45 -10.21
C GLU A 67 6.62 2.63 -9.36
N ALA A 68 6.06 3.67 -10.01
CA ALA A 68 5.50 4.83 -9.32
C ALA A 68 4.33 4.43 -8.40
N TYR A 69 3.47 3.51 -8.85
CA TYR A 69 2.40 2.99 -8.03
C TYR A 69 2.92 2.26 -6.78
N VAL A 70 3.89 1.34 -6.93
CA VAL A 70 4.47 0.60 -5.79
C VAL A 70 5.17 1.56 -4.83
N ALA A 71 5.88 2.56 -5.33
CA ALA A 71 6.51 3.58 -4.49
C ALA A 71 5.48 4.35 -3.65
N ALA A 72 4.34 4.70 -4.25
CA ALA A 72 3.24 5.43 -3.62
C ALA A 72 2.39 4.60 -2.64
N LEU A 73 2.53 3.27 -2.63
CA LEU A 73 1.83 2.44 -1.64
C LEU A 73 2.22 2.85 -0.21
N PRO A 74 1.27 2.83 0.74
CA PRO A 74 1.57 3.13 2.13
C PRO A 74 2.56 2.11 2.70
N THR A 75 3.42 2.56 3.61
CA THR A 75 4.26 1.63 4.37
C THR A 75 3.39 0.73 5.27
N PRO A 76 3.89 -0.42 5.74
CA PRO A 76 3.13 -1.29 6.62
C PRO A 76 2.64 -0.58 7.89
N GLU A 77 3.45 0.33 8.43
CA GLU A 77 3.08 1.15 9.58
C GLU A 77 1.98 2.15 9.24
N GLN A 78 2.09 2.86 8.13
CA GLN A 78 1.05 3.78 7.65
C GLN A 78 -0.27 3.06 7.35
N ALA A 79 -0.21 1.85 6.78
CA ALA A 79 -1.38 1.02 6.52
C ALA A 79 -2.06 0.58 7.83
N ARG A 80 -1.29 0.10 8.82
CA ARG A 80 -1.81 -0.24 10.15
C ARG A 80 -2.42 0.97 10.86
N MET A 81 -1.75 2.11 10.77
CA MET A 81 -2.23 3.38 11.32
C MET A 81 -3.58 3.76 10.73
N LYS A 82 -3.68 3.76 9.40
CA LYS A 82 -4.93 4.06 8.68
C LYS A 82 -6.05 3.12 9.09
N ALA A 83 -5.79 1.80 9.13
CA ALA A 83 -6.79 0.81 9.54
C ALA A 83 -7.26 1.01 10.99
N PHE A 84 -6.35 1.37 11.90
CA PHE A 84 -6.70 1.70 13.28
C PHE A 84 -7.59 2.95 13.35
N LEU A 85 -7.22 4.02 12.64
CA LEU A 85 -8.00 5.26 12.58
C LEU A 85 -9.39 5.05 11.99
N GLU A 86 -9.52 4.25 10.93
CA GLU A 86 -10.81 3.87 10.34
C GLU A 86 -11.69 3.12 11.36
N SER A 87 -11.12 2.16 12.07
CA SER A 87 -11.82 1.38 13.10
C SER A 87 -12.26 2.25 14.29
N LEU A 88 -11.41 3.20 14.69
CA LEU A 88 -11.74 4.15 15.74
C LEU A 88 -12.87 5.08 15.30
N GLY A 89 -12.81 5.61 14.08
CA GLY A 89 -13.88 6.45 13.52
C GLY A 89 -15.22 5.72 13.50
N ALA A 90 -15.24 4.45 13.06
CA ALA A 90 -16.43 3.61 13.09
C ALA A 90 -16.96 3.40 14.53
N THR A 91 -16.06 3.24 15.50
CA THR A 91 -16.43 3.08 16.92
C THR A 91 -17.05 4.35 17.50
N ILE A 92 -16.50 5.52 17.19
CA ILE A 92 -17.05 6.82 17.61
C ILE A 92 -18.44 7.02 17.02
N GLU A 93 -18.62 6.73 15.74
CA GLU A 93 -19.92 6.82 15.06
C GLU A 93 -20.95 5.84 15.66
N LEU A 94 -20.52 4.65 16.07
CA LEU A 94 -21.39 3.71 16.78
C LEU A 94 -21.82 4.28 18.15
N GLY A 95 -20.88 4.81 18.94
CA GLY A 95 -21.17 5.40 20.25
C GLY A 95 -22.19 6.54 20.17
N LYS A 96 -22.05 7.44 19.18
CA LYS A 96 -23.03 8.49 18.89
C LYS A 96 -24.42 7.92 18.60
N LYS A 97 -24.51 6.87 17.78
CA LYS A 97 -25.78 6.22 17.43
C LYS A 97 -26.44 5.54 18.62
N THR A 98 -25.66 5.04 19.57
CA THR A 98 -26.16 4.36 20.77
C THR A 98 -26.29 5.28 21.98
N ASN A 99 -26.11 6.60 21.82
CA ASN A 99 -26.15 7.59 22.90
C ASN A 99 -25.16 7.30 24.05
N ILE A 100 -24.05 6.63 23.72
CA ILE A 100 -22.92 6.39 24.63
C ILE A 100 -21.92 7.52 24.41
N ASP A 101 -21.70 8.33 25.45
CA ASP A 101 -20.79 9.46 25.38
C ASP A 101 -19.34 8.98 25.31
N VAL A 102 -18.67 9.25 24.20
CA VAL A 102 -17.33 8.70 23.88
C VAL A 102 -16.21 9.60 24.41
N GLU A 103 -16.53 10.62 25.22
CA GLU A 103 -15.57 11.55 25.84
C GLU A 103 -14.38 10.86 26.54
N PHE A 104 -14.54 9.60 26.97
CA PHE A 104 -13.51 8.83 27.70
C PHE A 104 -12.42 8.20 26.83
N VAL A 105 -12.53 8.24 25.51
CA VAL A 105 -11.59 7.57 24.61
C VAL A 105 -11.14 8.59 23.58
N ASN A 106 -10.17 9.44 23.93
CA ASN A 106 -9.39 10.23 22.95
C ASN A 106 -8.01 9.59 22.69
N PRO A 107 -7.95 8.37 22.11
CA PRO A 107 -6.71 7.70 21.77
C PRO A 107 -6.00 8.44 20.65
N LEU A 108 -6.67 9.29 19.86
CA LEU A 108 -6.04 10.14 18.83
C LEU A 108 -4.99 11.07 19.43
N VAL A 109 -5.27 11.70 20.58
CA VAL A 109 -4.29 12.57 21.26
C VAL A 109 -3.10 11.76 21.77
N VAL A 110 -3.33 10.55 22.29
CA VAL A 110 -2.25 9.66 22.75
C VAL A 110 -1.40 9.17 21.58
N LEU A 111 -2.03 8.87 20.44
CA LEU A 111 -1.37 8.35 19.24
C LEU A 111 -0.55 9.43 18.51
N MET A 112 -1.11 10.63 18.36
CA MET A 112 -0.38 11.80 17.84
C MET A 112 0.81 12.16 18.75
N LYS A 113 0.64 12.10 20.08
CA LYS A 113 1.76 12.29 21.03
C LYS A 113 2.85 11.24 20.84
N LYS A 114 2.51 9.96 20.66
CA LYS A 114 3.50 8.89 20.42
C LYS A 114 4.25 9.06 19.08
N LEU A 115 3.53 9.42 18.01
CA LEU A 115 4.12 9.68 16.69
C LEU A 115 5.06 10.88 16.69
N SER A 116 4.64 12.00 17.28
CA SER A 116 5.47 13.19 17.43
C SER A 116 6.73 12.88 18.24
N LYS A 117 6.62 12.08 19.31
CA LYS A 117 7.79 11.67 20.11
C LYS A 117 8.79 10.85 19.28
N ASN A 118 8.33 9.86 18.52
CA ASN A 118 9.21 9.00 17.71
C ASN A 118 9.87 9.72 16.52
N ALA A 119 9.17 10.66 15.87
CA ALA A 119 9.73 11.47 14.80
C ALA A 119 10.86 12.39 15.31
N LEU A 120 10.73 12.93 16.52
CA LEU A 120 11.74 13.77 17.16
C LEU A 120 12.98 12.97 17.61
N THR A 121 12.81 11.73 18.08
CA THR A 121 13.97 10.88 18.45
C THR A 121 14.79 10.45 17.24
N HIS A 122 14.14 10.22 16.08
CA HIS A 122 14.85 9.87 14.85
C HIS A 122 15.64 11.05 14.23
N ALA A 123 15.20 12.29 14.43
CA ALA A 123 15.91 13.49 13.97
C ALA A 123 17.09 13.89 14.88
N ALA A 124 17.19 13.34 16.08
CA ALA A 124 18.24 13.65 17.06
C ALA A 124 19.42 12.66 17.04
N GLN A 125 19.44 11.70 16.11
CA GLN A 125 20.48 10.66 15.99
C GLN A 125 21.20 10.64 14.63
N THR A 126 21.08 11.71 13.85
CA THR A 126 21.94 12.01 12.69
C THR A 126 22.86 13.17 13.03
#